data_AF-A0A7C5JS53-F1
#
_entry.id   AF-A0A7C5JS53-F1
#
_cell.length_a   1.000
_cell.length_b   1.000
_cell.length_c   1.000
_cell.angle_alpha   90.00
_cell.angle_beta   90.00
_cell.angle_gamma   90.00
#
_symmetry.space_group_name_H-M   'P 1'
#
loop_
_entity.id
_entity.type
_entity.pdbx_description
1 polymer ?
#
loop_
_entity_poly.entity_id
_entity_poly.type
_entity_poly.pdbx_seq_one_letter_code
_entity_poly.pdbx_strand_id
1 'polypeptide(L)'
;MMHRSRRRRPFPLGLQILMALMAIGILMVMGWANYRFAQLVPGGNDFLARWTGARAWVVEGRSPYDPGVSLNAQRMIYGRPAKLEAGEDLAHFVYPLPAMVFFAPFGLLPYP
;
A
#
# COMPACT_ATOMS: atom_id res chain seq x y z
N MET A 1 38.63 -32.23 26.51
CA MET A 1 37.23 -32.70 26.35
C MET A 1 36.65 -32.00 25.12
N MET A 2 36.53 -32.69 23.99
CA MET A 2 36.31 -32.08 22.67
C MET A 2 34.85 -32.26 22.25
N HIS A 3 34.06 -31.17 22.32
CA HIS A 3 32.65 -31.15 21.96
C HIS A 3 32.52 -31.26 20.43
N ARG A 4 32.29 -32.48 19.89
CA ARG A 4 31.92 -32.65 18.48
C ARG A 4 30.53 -32.03 18.27
N SER A 5 30.47 -30.92 17.53
CA SER A 5 29.20 -30.32 17.13
C SER A 5 28.43 -31.30 16.23
N ARG A 6 27.21 -31.67 16.64
CA ARG A 6 26.29 -32.44 15.80
C ARG A 6 25.87 -31.53 14.64
N ARG A 7 26.53 -31.65 13.48
CA ARG A 7 26.02 -31.06 12.23
C ARG A 7 24.64 -31.65 11.96
N ARG A 8 23.60 -30.81 12.03
CA ARG A 8 22.24 -31.17 11.63
C ARG A 8 22.32 -31.60 10.16
N ARG A 9 21.88 -32.83 9.87
CA ARG A 9 21.81 -33.30 8.48
C ARG A 9 20.71 -32.50 7.78
N PRO A 10 20.97 -31.94 6.59
CA PRO A 10 19.92 -31.28 5.83
C PRO A 10 18.83 -32.31 5.50
N PHE A 11 17.60 -31.83 5.30
CA PHE A 11 16.49 -32.65 4.86
C PHE A 11 16.84 -33.43 3.57
N PRO A 12 16.23 -34.60 3.33
CA PRO A 12 16.48 -35.35 2.09
C PRO A 12 16.11 -34.51 0.86
N LEU A 13 16.86 -34.67 -0.24
CA LEU A 13 16.71 -33.88 -1.46
C LEU A 13 15.26 -33.90 -2.00
N GLY A 14 14.60 -35.06 -1.96
CA GLY A 14 13.19 -35.18 -2.37
C GLY A 14 12.24 -34.30 -1.55
N LEU A 15 12.47 -34.19 -0.24
CA LEU A 15 11.69 -33.28 0.61
C LEU A 15 11.99 -31.82 0.28
N GLN A 16 13.24 -31.47 -0.04
CA GLN A 16 13.60 -30.11 -0.46
C GLN A 16 12.92 -29.71 -1.77
N ILE A 17 12.91 -30.61 -2.75
CA ILE A 17 12.24 -30.39 -4.04
C ILE A 17 10.73 -30.22 -3.83
N LEU A 18 10.10 -31.08 -3.01
CA LEU A 18 8.68 -30.96 -2.69
C LEU A 18 8.36 -29.61 -2.04
N MET A 19 9.15 -29.18 -1.06
CA MET A 19 8.97 -27.88 -0.40
C MET A 19 9.13 -26.72 -1.39
N ALA A 20 10.11 -26.77 -2.30
CA ALA A 20 10.31 -25.75 -3.31
C ALA A 20 9.13 -25.66 -4.28
N LEU A 21 8.62 -26.80 -4.76
CA LEU A 21 7.45 -26.84 -5.63
C LEU A 21 6.20 -26.31 -4.93
N MET A 22 5.99 -26.66 -3.65
CA MET A 22 4.90 -26.10 -2.87
C MET A 22 5.03 -24.59 -2.70
N ALA A 23 6.22 -24.08 -2.38
CA ALA A 23 6.45 -22.65 -2.24
C ALA A 23 6.17 -21.89 -3.55
N ILE A 24 6.64 -22.42 -4.69
CA ILE A 24 6.37 -21.85 -6.02
C ILE A 24 4.87 -21.88 -6.33
N GLY A 25 4.19 -23.00 -6.05
CA GLY A 25 2.74 -23.13 -6.21
C GLY A 25 1.96 -22.10 -5.39
N ILE A 26 2.32 -21.92 -4.12
CA ILE A 26 1.72 -20.93 -3.23
C ILE A 26 1.93 -19.51 -3.79
N LEU A 27 3.16 -19.17 -4.19
CA LEU A 27 3.45 -17.85 -4.76
C LEU A 27 2.67 -17.58 -6.04
N MET A 28 2.52 -18.58 -6.92
CA MET A 28 1.70 -18.46 -8.13
C MET A 28 0.22 -18.22 -7.82
N VAL A 29 -0.35 -19.00 -6.89
CA VAL A 29 -1.75 -18.83 -6.48
C VAL A 29 -1.97 -17.46 -5.83
N MET A 30 -1.08 -17.05 -4.93
CA MET A 30 -1.14 -15.73 -4.29
C MET A 30 -1.00 -14.61 -5.31
N GLY A 31 -0.06 -14.72 -6.25
CA GLY A 31 0.15 -13.75 -7.31
C GLY A 31 -1.09 -13.60 -8.19
N TRP A 32 -1.67 -14.73 -8.64
CA TRP A 32 -2.88 -14.74 -9.43
C TRP A 32 -4.09 -14.15 -8.67
N ALA A 33 -4.27 -14.53 -7.40
CA ALA A 33 -5.35 -14.02 -6.56
C ALA A 33 -5.25 -12.50 -6.37
N ASN A 34 -4.05 -11.99 -6.07
CA ASN A 34 -3.80 -10.55 -5.95
C ASN A 34 -4.04 -9.83 -7.28
N TYR A 35 -3.60 -10.41 -8.40
CA TYR A 35 -3.84 -9.83 -9.73
C TYR A 35 -5.34 -9.73 -10.07
N ARG A 36 -6.13 -10.76 -9.73
CA ARG A 36 -7.59 -10.73 -9.90
C ARG A 36 -8.24 -9.71 -8.96
N PHE A 37 -7.78 -9.64 -7.71
CA PHE A 37 -8.28 -8.66 -6.75
C PHE A 37 -8.01 -7.22 -7.22
N ALA A 38 -6.80 -6.91 -7.67
CA ALA A 38 -6.42 -5.59 -8.14
C ALA A 38 -7.21 -5.11 -9.36
N GLN A 39 -7.68 -6.03 -10.23
CA GLN A 39 -8.57 -5.70 -11.33
C GLN A 39 -10.00 -5.36 -10.88
N LEU A 40 -10.48 -6.00 -9.81
CA LEU A 40 -11.83 -5.80 -9.28
C LEU A 40 -11.91 -4.59 -8.35
N VAL A 41 -10.83 -4.32 -7.63
CA VAL A 41 -10.70 -3.22 -6.67
C VAL A 41 -9.53 -2.35 -7.12
N PRO A 42 -9.73 -1.48 -8.13
CA PRO A 42 -8.68 -0.56 -8.56
C PRO A 42 -8.39 0.43 -7.43
N GLY A 43 -7.32 0.20 -6.68
CA GLY A 43 -6.88 1.06 -5.56
C GLY A 43 -6.33 2.43 -5.99
N GLY A 44 -6.65 2.91 -7.20
CA GLY A 44 -6.05 4.11 -7.79
C GLY A 44 -6.26 5.39 -6.98
N ASN A 45 -7.34 5.45 -6.19
CA ASN A 45 -7.67 6.63 -5.39
C ASN A 45 -6.94 6.70 -4.05
N ASP A 46 -6.38 5.59 -3.57
CA ASP A 46 -5.65 5.58 -2.29
C ASP A 46 -4.42 6.48 -2.39
N PHE A 47 -3.65 6.37 -3.47
CA PHE A 47 -2.48 7.20 -3.66
C PHE A 47 -2.83 8.69 -3.73
N LEU A 48 -3.94 9.04 -4.41
CA LEU A 48 -4.38 10.42 -4.55
C LEU A 48 -4.60 11.10 -3.20
N ALA A 49 -5.29 10.46 -2.26
CA ALA A 49 -5.51 11.01 -0.92
C ALA A 49 -4.19 11.29 -0.15
N ARG A 50 -3.16 10.48 -0.40
CA ARG A 50 -1.83 10.66 0.22
C ARG A 50 -1.03 11.74 -0.49
N TRP A 51 -1.14 11.82 -1.81
CA TRP A 51 -0.54 12.89 -2.61
C TRP A 51 -1.14 14.26 -2.28
N THR A 52 -2.47 14.39 -2.15
CA THR A 52 -3.11 15.66 -1.79
C THR A 52 -2.70 16.11 -0.40
N GLY A 53 -2.66 15.20 0.57
CA GLY A 53 -2.11 15.47 1.90
C GLY A 53 -0.65 15.92 1.87
N ALA A 54 0.19 15.23 1.09
CA ALA A 54 1.59 15.59 0.92
C ALA A 54 1.78 16.97 0.29
N ARG A 55 1.05 17.28 -0.79
CA ARG A 55 1.08 18.59 -1.44
C ARG A 55 0.62 19.71 -0.52
N ALA A 56 -0.51 19.50 0.17
CA ALA A 56 -1.02 20.45 1.14
C ALA A 56 0.04 20.76 2.21
N TRP A 57 0.77 19.75 2.67
CA TRP A 57 1.83 19.91 3.66
C TRP A 57 3.06 20.63 3.12
N VAL A 58 3.67 20.15 2.03
CA VAL A 58 4.98 20.63 1.55
C VAL A 58 4.91 21.84 0.63
N VAL A 59 3.79 22.08 -0.05
CA VAL A 59 3.62 23.18 -1.00
C VAL A 59 2.74 24.28 -0.41
N GLU A 60 1.62 23.90 0.21
CA GLU A 60 0.60 24.86 0.68
C GLU A 60 0.77 25.28 2.15
N GLY A 61 1.64 24.58 2.90
CA GLY A 61 1.86 24.83 4.34
C GLY A 61 0.63 24.50 5.21
N ARG A 62 -0.27 23.65 4.73
CA ARG A 62 -1.50 23.23 5.42
C ARG A 62 -1.34 21.86 6.07
N SER A 63 -2.10 21.62 7.13
CA SER A 63 -2.14 20.29 7.74
C SER A 63 -2.76 19.27 6.77
N PRO A 64 -2.17 18.07 6.59
CA PRO A 64 -2.77 17.02 5.77
C PRO A 64 -4.07 16.46 6.38
N TYR A 65 -4.32 16.76 7.65
CA TYR A 65 -5.53 16.38 8.38
C TYR A 65 -6.65 17.43 8.30
N ASP A 66 -6.42 18.54 7.61
CA ASP A 66 -7.44 19.58 7.40
C ASP A 66 -8.61 19.00 6.57
N PRO A 67 -9.88 19.15 7.02
CA PRO A 67 -11.04 18.67 6.27
C PRO A 67 -11.12 19.21 4.84
N GLY A 68 -10.61 20.43 4.59
CA GLY A 68 -10.54 21.03 3.26
C GLY A 68 -9.58 20.29 2.31
N VAL A 69 -8.51 19.71 2.83
CA VAL A 69 -7.57 18.88 2.04
C VAL A 69 -8.24 17.58 1.62
N SER A 70 -9.00 16.96 2.53
CA SER A 70 -9.79 15.77 2.21
C SER A 70 -10.89 16.08 1.19
N LEU A 71 -11.57 17.22 1.33
CA LEU A 71 -12.57 17.67 0.35
C LEU A 71 -11.96 17.92 -1.05
N ASN A 72 -10.75 18.44 -1.12
CA ASN A 72 -10.03 18.57 -2.40
C ASN A 72 -9.75 17.20 -3.01
N ALA A 73 -9.30 16.22 -2.23
CA ALA A 73 -9.10 14.85 -2.70
C ALA A 73 -10.41 14.24 -3.22
N GLN A 74 -11.52 14.40 -2.49
CA GLN A 74 -12.84 13.94 -2.92
C GLN A 74 -13.26 14.57 -4.24
N ARG A 75 -13.04 15.88 -4.43
CA ARG A 75 -13.35 16.55 -5.70
C ARG A 75 -12.48 16.05 -6.85
N MET A 76 -11.23 15.69 -6.60
CA MET A 76 -10.37 15.08 -7.62
C MET A 76 -10.80 13.65 -7.97
N ILE A 77 -11.27 12.87 -7.00
CA ILE A 77 -11.72 11.49 -7.20
C ILE A 77 -13.12 11.43 -7.85
N TYR A 78 -14.07 12.19 -7.31
CA TYR A 78 -15.50 12.08 -7.60
C TYR A 78 -16.07 13.27 -8.38
N GLY A 79 -15.32 14.38 -8.53
CA GLY A 79 -15.84 15.65 -9.08
C GLY A 79 -16.73 16.44 -8.11
N ARG A 80 -16.97 15.91 -6.90
CA ARG A 80 -17.89 16.45 -5.88
C ARG A 80 -17.48 15.94 -4.49
N PRO A 81 -18.10 16.45 -3.39
CA PRO A 81 -17.99 15.77 -2.10
C PRO A 81 -18.43 14.30 -2.19
N ALA A 82 -17.77 13.45 -1.40
CA ALA A 82 -18.08 12.02 -1.32
C ALA A 82 -19.50 11.80 -0.76
N LYS A 83 -20.20 10.81 -1.30
CA LYS A 83 -21.52 10.33 -0.86
C LYS A 83 -21.33 9.12 0.05
N LEU A 84 -21.38 9.37 1.35
CA LEU A 84 -21.23 8.35 2.38
C LEU A 84 -22.30 7.26 2.26
N GLU A 85 -23.54 7.62 1.88
CA GLU A 85 -24.63 6.67 1.65
C GLU A 85 -24.37 5.68 0.51
N ALA A 86 -23.47 6.03 -0.43
CA ALA A 86 -23.06 5.17 -1.54
C ALA A 86 -21.79 4.36 -1.20
N GLY A 87 -21.25 4.48 0.01
CA GLY A 87 -20.00 3.83 0.42
C GLY A 87 -18.73 4.45 -0.16
N GLU A 88 -18.79 5.71 -0.62
CA GLU A 88 -17.60 6.43 -1.11
C GLU A 88 -16.64 6.78 0.05
N ASP A 89 -15.35 6.75 -0.23
CA ASP A 89 -14.31 7.11 0.74
C ASP A 89 -14.22 8.64 0.88
N LEU A 90 -14.06 9.12 2.12
CA LEU A 90 -13.80 10.54 2.40
C LEU A 90 -12.38 10.97 1.98
N ALA A 91 -11.52 10.03 1.56
CA ALA A 91 -10.18 10.28 1.06
C ALA A 91 -9.30 11.01 2.09
N HIS A 92 -9.41 10.60 3.35
CA HIS A 92 -8.62 11.16 4.44
C HIS A 92 -7.15 10.69 4.39
N PHE A 93 -6.24 11.57 4.78
CA PHE A 93 -4.90 11.15 5.18
C PHE A 93 -4.96 10.54 6.59
N VAL A 94 -5.02 9.22 6.68
CA VAL A 94 -5.22 8.48 7.95
C VAL A 94 -3.94 8.02 8.63
N TYR A 95 -2.77 8.24 8.02
CA TYR A 95 -1.49 7.82 8.59
C TYR A 95 -0.95 8.84 9.59
N PRO A 96 -0.08 8.42 10.53
CA PRO A 96 0.73 9.35 11.32
C PRO A 96 1.60 10.24 10.43
N LEU A 97 1.83 11.49 10.85
CA LEU A 97 2.59 12.47 10.08
C LEU A 97 3.99 11.99 9.64
N PRO A 98 4.74 11.19 10.42
CA PRO A 98 6.02 10.63 9.96
C PRO A 98 5.94 9.80 8.67
N ALA A 99 4.79 9.20 8.35
CA ALA A 99 4.59 8.50 7.08
C ALA A 99 4.70 9.44 5.87
N MET A 100 4.54 10.75 6.07
CA MET A 100 4.65 11.76 5.02
C MET A 100 6.05 11.83 4.41
N VAL A 101 7.10 11.31 5.07
CA VAL A 101 8.43 11.16 4.46
C VAL A 101 8.38 10.37 3.15
N PHE A 102 7.44 9.42 3.03
CA PHE A 102 7.27 8.63 1.81
C PHE A 102 6.43 9.33 0.73
N PHE A 103 5.54 10.25 1.11
CA PHE A 103 4.59 10.89 0.18
C PHE A 103 5.01 12.31 -0.22
N ALA A 104 5.73 13.01 0.65
CA ALA A 104 6.20 14.39 0.48
C ALA A 104 6.97 14.64 -0.83
N PRO A 105 7.91 13.76 -1.27
CA PRO A 105 8.59 13.95 -2.54
C PRO A 105 7.63 14.02 -3.74
N PHE A 106 6.52 13.28 -3.70
CA PHE A 106 5.52 13.28 -4.77
C PHE A 106 4.62 14.52 -4.72
N GLY A 107 4.34 15.07 -3.54
CA GLY A 107 3.53 16.28 -3.38
C GLY A 107 4.17 17.54 -3.99
N LEU A 108 5.50 17.53 -4.17
CA LEU A 108 6.25 18.57 -4.89
C LEU A 108 6.04 18.53 -6.41
N LEU A 109 5.61 17.39 -6.95
CA LEU A 109 5.35 17.19 -8.37
C LEU A 109 3.85 17.39 -8.67
N PRO A 110 3.48 17.76 -9.91
CA PRO A 110 2.09 17.70 -10.36
C PRO A 110 1.53 16.29 -10.22
N TYR A 111 0.21 16.18 -9.99
CA TYR A 111 -0.46 14.88 -10.00
C TYR A 111 -0.50 14.34 -11.44
N PRO A 112 -0.16 13.06 -11.67
CA PRO A 112 -0.15 12.44 -13.00
C PRO A 112 -1.55 12.20 -13.59
#